data_AF-A0AAD4FH79-F1
#
_entry.id   AF-A0AAD4FH79-F1
#
_cell.length_a   1.000
_cell.length_b   1.000
_cell.length_c   1.000
_cell.angle_alpha   90.00
_cell.angle_beta   90.00
_cell.angle_gamma   90.00
#
_symmetry.space_group_name_H-M   'P 1'
#
loop_
_entity.id
_entity.type
_entity.pdbx_description
1 polymer ?
#
loop_
_entity_poly.entity_id
_entity_poly.type
_entity_poly.pdbx_seq_one_letter_code
_entity_poly.pdbx_strand_id
1 'polypeptide(L)'
;MDHHCPWTNNCVSHTTFPHFLRFLLYTTLGLSLLQSFLFTRLSYLWSNLDMPSYLGPSPFQLGHLFAALMTNSITLFILGVLLLRNLWCLSINQTTIEGWEIERHKTLLRRARQYGGYLTTPEGNKMRIRKQEFPYDIGIWSNIVQGMNSRNPLNWLNPLAATPSLSSGLSFETNGFEDEGTVWPPPDPDRAYRRNPTAVNADAFRYAESELDAKDTVAAFKARQAEDAMRRRRPYAGAVDRDEVEDEVERNEEDFTYGDDASDGVEDDEEESKTRGGGKEREGEAAWRNSEGERLKDFGVDEDVEFYDEQDDDMPLSELIARRQATSAAGNSY
;
A
#
# COMPACT_ATOMS: atom_id res chain seq x y z
N MET A 1 14.52 4.15 -0.37
CA MET A 1 14.01 3.32 0.75
C MET A 1 13.21 2.19 0.13
N ASP A 2 13.14 1.01 0.76
CA ASP A 2 12.40 -0.12 0.21
C ASP A 2 11.03 -0.26 0.89
N HIS A 3 10.99 -0.52 2.19
CA HIS A 3 9.76 -0.55 2.99
C HIS A 3 10.06 -0.40 4.48
N HIS A 4 9.07 -0.09 5.30
CA HIS A 4 9.16 -0.28 6.75
C HIS A 4 8.76 -1.72 7.09
N CYS A 5 9.62 -2.46 7.79
CA CYS A 5 9.34 -3.85 8.16
C CYS A 5 8.98 -3.92 9.66
N PRO A 6 7.70 -4.14 10.01
CA PRO A 6 7.29 -4.24 11.41
C PRO A 6 7.99 -5.39 12.16
N TRP A 7 8.34 -6.47 11.44
CA TRP A 7 8.96 -7.66 12.02
C TRP A 7 10.41 -7.46 12.47
N THR A 8 11.11 -6.50 11.87
CA THR A 8 12.47 -6.10 12.29
C THR A 8 12.47 -4.79 13.07
N ASN A 9 11.30 -4.16 13.23
CA ASN A 9 11.11 -2.84 13.83
C ASN A 9 12.08 -1.79 13.24
N ASN A 10 12.32 -1.87 11.94
CA ASN A 10 13.26 -1.00 11.23
C ASN A 10 12.87 -0.84 9.76
N CYS A 11 13.36 0.24 9.15
CA CYS A 11 13.23 0.45 7.72
C CYS A 11 14.25 -0.40 6.95
N VAL A 12 13.77 -1.06 5.91
CA VAL A 12 14.61 -1.68 4.89
C VAL A 12 14.95 -0.60 3.86
N SER A 13 16.24 -0.32 3.70
CA SER A 13 16.77 0.78 2.90
C SER A 13 18.13 0.41 2.32
N HIS A 14 18.79 1.31 1.60
CA HIS A 14 20.11 1.10 1.03
C HIS A 14 21.12 0.45 1.98
N THR A 15 21.15 0.89 3.25
CA THR A 15 22.12 0.39 4.24
C THR A 15 21.70 -0.94 4.87
N THR A 16 20.40 -1.17 5.04
CA THR A 16 19.85 -2.33 5.76
C THR A 16 19.40 -3.47 4.84
N PHE A 17 19.22 -3.22 3.55
CA PHE A 17 18.75 -4.18 2.56
C PHE A 17 19.64 -5.43 2.44
N PRO A 18 20.98 -5.34 2.34
CA PRO A 18 21.84 -6.52 2.32
C PRO A 18 21.65 -7.41 3.56
N HIS A 19 21.43 -6.80 4.73
CA HIS A 19 21.24 -7.50 5.99
C HIS A 19 19.85 -8.15 6.07
N PHE A 20 18.83 -7.45 5.59
CA PHE A 20 17.48 -7.99 5.46
C PHE A 20 17.43 -9.22 4.56
N LEU A 21 18.10 -9.19 3.41
CA LEU A 21 18.14 -10.34 2.50
C LEU A 21 18.85 -11.55 3.13
N ARG A 22 19.94 -11.33 3.87
CA ARG A 22 20.61 -12.39 4.64
C ARG A 22 19.72 -12.95 5.74
N PHE A 23 19.00 -12.09 6.46
CA PHE A 23 18.02 -12.50 7.45
C PHE A 23 16.95 -13.41 6.83
N LEU A 24 16.36 -13.02 5.69
CA LEU A 24 15.39 -13.84 4.99
C LEU A 24 15.99 -15.18 4.54
N LEU A 25 17.18 -15.16 3.95
CA LEU A 25 17.85 -16.37 3.48
C LEU A 25 18.10 -17.36 4.63
N TYR A 26 18.71 -16.90 5.72
CA TYR A 26 19.03 -17.78 6.86
C TYR A 26 17.78 -18.27 7.59
N THR A 27 16.75 -17.43 7.70
CA THR A 27 15.47 -17.84 8.30
C THR A 27 14.80 -18.92 7.45
N THR A 28 14.72 -18.73 6.13
CA THR A 28 14.17 -19.73 5.20
C THR A 28 14.96 -21.03 5.20
N LEU A 29 16.29 -20.98 5.25
CA LEU A 29 17.14 -22.18 5.38
C LEU A 29 16.91 -22.90 6.72
N GLY A 30 16.80 -22.16 7.83
CA GLY A 30 16.52 -22.72 9.14
C GLY A 30 15.16 -23.41 9.21
N LEU A 31 14.12 -22.76 8.67
CA LEU A 31 12.77 -23.33 8.58
C LEU A 31 12.71 -24.53 7.63
N SER A 32 13.49 -24.51 6.53
CA SER A 32 13.60 -25.66 5.62
C SER A 32 14.25 -26.85 6.31
N LEU A 33 15.30 -26.62 7.11
CA LEU A 33 15.95 -27.66 7.91
C LEU A 33 14.97 -28.22 8.95
N LEU A 34 14.26 -27.37 9.67
CA LEU A 34 13.23 -27.80 10.62
C LEU A 34 12.12 -28.60 9.92
N GLN A 35 11.66 -28.16 8.75
CA GLN A 35 10.67 -28.86 7.93
C GLN A 35 11.16 -30.28 7.59
N SER A 36 12.44 -30.45 7.23
CA SER A 36 13.03 -31.76 6.92
C SER A 36 13.01 -32.71 8.13
N PHE A 37 13.28 -32.21 9.34
CA PHE A 37 13.20 -33.00 10.56
C PHE A 37 11.77 -33.37 10.90
N LEU A 38 10.82 -32.44 10.74
CA LEU A 38 9.40 -32.68 10.98
C LEU A 38 8.85 -33.73 10.00
N PHE A 39 9.19 -33.64 8.71
CA PHE A 39 8.81 -34.65 7.72
C PHE A 39 9.40 -36.02 8.01
N THR A 40 10.66 -36.08 8.48
CA THR A 40 11.27 -37.36 8.87
C THR A 40 10.50 -38.01 10.02
N ARG A 41 10.06 -37.21 11.01
CA ARG A 41 9.22 -37.71 12.12
C ARG A 41 7.84 -38.15 11.65
N LEU A 42 7.21 -37.36 10.77
CA LEU A 42 5.91 -37.70 10.20
C LEU A 42 5.98 -38.99 9.38
N SER A 43 7.00 -39.14 8.54
CA SER A 43 7.23 -40.34 7.74
C SER A 43 7.42 -41.58 8.62
N TYR A 44 8.19 -41.46 9.70
CA TYR A 44 8.35 -42.55 10.66
C TYR A 44 7.01 -42.94 11.32
N LEU A 45 6.19 -41.98 11.72
CA LEU A 45 4.87 -42.27 12.29
C LEU A 45 3.94 -42.92 11.25
N TRP A 46 3.98 -42.42 10.01
CA TRP A 46 3.18 -42.93 8.90
C TRP A 46 3.51 -44.40 8.58
N SER A 47 4.79 -44.77 8.59
CA SER A 47 5.22 -46.16 8.37
C SER A 47 4.84 -47.11 9.51
N ASN A 48 4.42 -46.58 10.66
CA ASN A 48 4.13 -47.35 11.87
C ASN A 48 2.68 -47.18 12.36
N LEU A 49 1.76 -46.80 11.46
CA LEU A 49 0.35 -46.56 11.79
C LEU A 49 -0.37 -47.79 12.36
N ASP A 50 0.06 -49.00 11.99
CA ASP A 50 -0.54 -50.26 12.44
C ASP A 50 -0.12 -50.65 13.86
N MET A 51 0.82 -49.92 14.48
CA MET A 51 1.25 -50.22 15.84
C MET A 51 0.15 -49.88 16.86
N PRO A 52 -0.03 -50.73 17.90
CA PRO A 52 -0.95 -50.43 18.99
C PRO A 52 -0.66 -49.08 19.65
N SER A 53 -1.71 -48.34 20.00
CA SER A 53 -1.63 -46.98 20.54
C SER A 53 -0.79 -46.82 21.80
N TYR A 54 -0.59 -47.89 22.59
CA TYR A 54 0.24 -47.87 23.79
C TYR A 54 1.76 -47.86 23.51
N LEU A 55 2.20 -48.20 22.29
CA LEU A 55 3.59 -48.10 21.83
C LEU A 55 3.87 -46.78 21.10
N GLY A 56 2.81 -46.02 20.81
CA GLY A 56 2.87 -44.75 20.09
C GLY A 56 3.14 -43.54 20.97
N PRO A 57 3.44 -42.38 20.36
CA PRO A 57 3.53 -41.11 21.08
C PRO A 57 2.19 -40.73 21.71
N SER A 58 2.25 -39.95 22.79
CA SER A 58 1.05 -39.43 23.45
C SER A 58 0.24 -38.51 22.52
N PRO A 59 -1.09 -38.38 22.72
CA PRO A 59 -1.90 -37.43 21.95
C PRO A 59 -1.38 -36.00 22.00
N PHE A 60 -0.81 -35.58 23.13
CA PHE A 60 -0.18 -34.27 23.27
C PHE A 60 1.03 -34.09 22.34
N GLN A 61 1.90 -35.10 22.25
CA GLN A 61 3.06 -35.07 21.34
C GLN A 61 2.62 -35.05 19.88
N LEU A 62 1.57 -35.80 19.51
CA LEU A 62 0.99 -35.78 18.17
C LEU A 62 0.40 -34.41 17.84
N GLY A 63 -0.38 -33.82 18.75
CA GLY A 63 -0.92 -32.47 18.60
C GLY A 63 0.17 -31.41 18.45
N HIS A 64 1.24 -31.50 19.26
CA HIS A 64 2.37 -30.59 19.16
C HIS A 64 3.13 -30.76 17.83
N LEU A 65 3.37 -32.00 17.39
CA LEU A 65 4.00 -32.28 16.09
C LEU A 65 3.16 -31.70 14.94
N PHE A 66 1.84 -31.90 14.97
CA PHE A 66 0.93 -31.38 13.97
C PHE A 66 0.95 -29.85 13.93
N ALA A 67 0.84 -29.19 15.09
CA ALA A 67 0.90 -27.74 15.19
C ALA A 67 2.24 -27.20 14.68
N ALA A 68 3.37 -27.79 15.10
CA ALA A 68 4.69 -27.40 14.65
C ALA A 68 4.87 -27.58 13.13
N LEU A 69 4.37 -28.68 12.56
CA LEU A 69 4.40 -28.94 11.13
C LEU A 69 3.57 -27.92 10.34
N MET A 70 2.36 -27.61 10.78
CA MET A 70 1.49 -26.64 10.10
C MET A 70 2.06 -25.23 10.19
N THR A 71 2.42 -24.78 11.39
CA THR A 71 3.02 -23.46 11.59
C THR A 71 4.31 -23.32 10.79
N ASN A 72 5.23 -24.30 10.85
CA ASN A 72 6.48 -24.23 10.09
C ASN A 72 6.25 -24.24 8.58
N SER A 73 5.32 -25.07 8.08
CA SER A 73 4.99 -25.12 6.64
C SER A 73 4.45 -23.77 6.14
N ILE A 74 3.51 -23.16 6.87
CA ILE A 74 2.92 -21.86 6.50
C ILE A 74 3.97 -20.76 6.57
N THR A 75 4.74 -20.68 7.65
CA THR A 75 5.80 -19.67 7.80
C THR A 75 6.87 -19.83 6.74
N LEU A 76 7.30 -21.07 6.43
CA LEU A 76 8.26 -21.35 5.37
C LEU A 76 7.73 -20.94 4.00
N PHE A 77 6.47 -21.19 3.71
CA PHE A 77 5.84 -20.76 2.45
C PHE A 77 5.87 -19.23 2.31
N ILE A 78 5.38 -18.50 3.32
CA ILE A 78 5.32 -17.03 3.31
C ILE A 78 6.73 -16.43 3.19
N LEU A 79 7.68 -16.88 4.00
CA LEU A 79 9.05 -16.37 3.94
C LEU A 79 9.80 -16.81 2.68
N GLY A 80 9.46 -17.97 2.12
CA GLY A 80 9.98 -18.43 0.83
C GLY A 80 9.54 -17.51 -0.31
N VAL A 81 8.25 -17.19 -0.39
CA VAL A 81 7.72 -16.23 -1.37
C VAL A 81 8.36 -14.84 -1.18
N LEU A 82 8.47 -14.37 0.06
CA LEU A 82 9.10 -13.09 0.37
C LEU A 82 10.58 -13.06 -0.04
N LEU A 83 11.33 -14.15 0.20
CA LEU A 83 12.72 -14.29 -0.23
C LEU A 83 12.84 -14.26 -1.76
N LEU A 84 12.02 -15.05 -2.46
CA LEU A 84 12.03 -15.08 -3.93
C LEU A 84 11.70 -13.71 -4.52
N ARG A 85 10.70 -13.02 -3.97
CA ARG A 85 10.35 -11.65 -4.37
C ARG A 85 11.53 -10.70 -4.17
N ASN A 86 12.23 -10.76 -3.04
CA ASN A 86 13.38 -9.89 -2.79
C ASN A 86 14.58 -10.23 -3.69
N LEU A 87 14.80 -11.51 -4.02
CA LEU A 87 15.82 -11.93 -4.98
C LEU A 87 15.50 -11.44 -6.39
N TRP A 88 14.23 -11.48 -6.79
CA TRP A 88 13.76 -10.91 -8.04
C TRP A 88 14.00 -9.40 -8.08
N CYS A 89 13.51 -8.66 -7.08
CA CYS A 89 13.74 -7.22 -6.92
C CYS A 89 15.23 -6.85 -6.97
N LEU A 90 16.09 -7.61 -6.30
CA LEU A 90 17.54 -7.43 -6.36
C LEU A 90 18.10 -7.67 -7.77
N SER A 91 17.58 -8.66 -8.50
CA SER A 91 18.07 -8.99 -9.85
C SER A 91 17.76 -7.91 -10.89
N ILE A 92 16.67 -7.15 -10.71
CA ILE A 92 16.25 -6.03 -11.58
C ILE A 92 16.53 -4.65 -10.97
N ASN A 93 17.22 -4.61 -9.83
CA ASN A 93 17.54 -3.40 -9.06
C ASN A 93 16.35 -2.49 -8.76
N GLN A 94 15.22 -3.10 -8.39
CA GLN A 94 13.97 -2.40 -8.18
C GLN A 94 13.51 -2.59 -6.74
N THR A 95 13.30 -1.48 -6.03
CA THR A 95 12.66 -1.50 -4.71
C THR A 95 11.18 -1.82 -4.82
N THR A 96 10.58 -2.16 -3.68
CA THR A 96 9.15 -2.43 -3.54
C THR A 96 8.36 -1.19 -3.93
N ILE A 97 8.72 -0.01 -3.42
CA ILE A 97 8.10 1.29 -3.76
C ILE A 97 8.18 1.57 -5.26
N GLU A 98 9.36 1.41 -5.87
CA GLU A 98 9.52 1.62 -7.32
C GLU A 98 8.66 0.65 -8.14
N GLY A 99 8.43 -0.57 -7.65
CA GLY A 99 7.51 -1.51 -8.27
C GLY A 99 6.07 -1.03 -8.30
N TRP A 100 5.60 -0.46 -7.20
CA TRP A 100 4.27 0.15 -7.14
C TRP A 100 4.18 1.36 -8.07
N GLU A 101 5.22 2.19 -8.16
CA GLU A 101 5.26 3.33 -9.09
C GLU A 101 5.25 2.88 -10.55
N ILE A 102 5.95 1.79 -10.90
CA ILE A 102 5.90 1.20 -12.25
C ILE A 102 4.49 0.70 -12.57
N GLU A 103 3.85 -0.01 -11.65
CA GLU A 103 2.49 -0.52 -11.84
C GLU A 103 1.48 0.61 -12.00
N ARG A 104 1.59 1.64 -11.16
CA ARG A 104 0.79 2.86 -11.23
C ARG A 104 0.99 3.60 -12.56
N HIS A 105 2.22 3.73 -13.03
CA HIS A 105 2.48 4.33 -14.34
C HIS A 105 1.88 3.50 -15.48
N LYS A 106 1.89 2.17 -15.38
CA LYS A 106 1.21 1.28 -16.34
C LYS A 106 -0.29 1.50 -16.36
N THR A 107 -0.95 1.67 -15.21
CA THR A 107 -2.40 1.96 -15.16
C THR A 107 -2.72 3.34 -15.73
N LEU A 108 -1.90 4.35 -15.43
CA LEU A 108 -2.02 5.68 -16.05
C LEU A 108 -1.84 5.64 -17.56
N LEU A 109 -0.90 4.85 -18.07
CA LEU A 109 -0.72 4.68 -19.52
C LEU A 109 -1.94 4.04 -20.18
N ARG A 110 -2.56 3.05 -19.54
CA ARG A 110 -3.80 2.44 -20.03
C ARG A 110 -4.93 3.47 -20.09
N ARG A 111 -5.12 4.25 -19.02
CA ARG A 111 -6.11 5.35 -18.97
C ARG A 111 -5.81 6.40 -20.03
N ALA A 112 -4.56 6.84 -20.16
CA ALA A 112 -4.15 7.84 -21.13
C ALA A 112 -4.44 7.41 -22.57
N ARG A 113 -4.23 6.12 -22.92
CA ARG A 113 -4.56 5.61 -24.27
C ARG A 113 -6.04 5.80 -24.61
N GLN A 114 -6.95 5.58 -23.65
CA GLN A 114 -8.38 5.80 -23.83
C GLN A 114 -8.72 7.27 -24.13
N TYR A 115 -7.97 8.21 -23.54
CA TYR A 115 -8.13 9.65 -23.74
C TYR A 115 -7.17 10.25 -24.81
N GLY A 116 -6.68 9.44 -25.74
CA GLY A 116 -5.84 9.92 -26.86
C GLY A 116 -4.41 10.29 -26.47
N GLY A 117 -3.90 9.74 -25.36
CA GLY A 117 -2.54 9.92 -24.84
C GLY A 117 -2.37 11.06 -23.84
N TYR A 118 -3.45 11.70 -23.41
CA TYR A 118 -3.42 12.82 -22.47
C TYR A 118 -4.29 12.53 -21.25
N LEU A 119 -3.81 12.93 -20.08
CA LEU A 119 -4.59 12.96 -18.85
C LEU A 119 -4.70 14.40 -18.35
N THR A 120 -5.86 14.75 -17.80
CA THR A 120 -6.09 16.05 -17.19
C THR A 120 -5.72 15.98 -15.72
N THR A 121 -4.84 16.87 -15.28
CA THR A 121 -4.61 17.15 -13.86
C THR A 121 -5.89 17.72 -13.22
N PRO A 122 -6.00 17.68 -11.88
CA PRO A 122 -7.06 18.35 -11.14
C PRO A 122 -7.20 19.85 -11.47
N GLU A 123 -6.10 20.52 -11.81
CA GLU A 123 -6.08 21.93 -12.22
C GLU A 123 -6.57 22.16 -13.67
N GLY A 124 -6.92 21.10 -14.39
CA GLY A 124 -7.38 21.15 -15.79
C GLY A 124 -6.26 21.17 -16.83
N ASN A 125 -4.98 21.15 -16.42
CA ASN A 125 -3.86 21.07 -17.34
C ASN A 125 -3.77 19.67 -17.96
N LYS A 126 -3.64 19.60 -19.29
CA LYS A 126 -3.46 18.34 -20.02
C LYS A 126 -1.99 17.94 -20.03
N MET A 127 -1.67 16.81 -19.41
CA MET A 127 -0.34 16.20 -19.43
C MET A 127 -0.33 14.99 -20.34
N ARG A 128 0.71 14.89 -21.18
CA ARG A 128 0.92 13.74 -22.04
C ARG A 128 1.69 12.68 -21.26
N ILE A 129 1.08 11.51 -21.06
CA ILE A 129 1.74 10.39 -20.40
C ILE A 129 2.47 9.57 -21.46
N ARG A 130 3.78 9.39 -21.28
CA ARG A 130 4.62 8.54 -22.14
C ARG A 130 5.11 7.35 -21.35
N LYS A 131 5.25 6.21 -22.04
CA LYS A 131 5.91 5.05 -21.43
C LYS A 131 7.35 5.44 -21.15
N GLN A 132 7.79 5.16 -19.93
CA GLN A 132 9.15 5.39 -19.48
C GLN A 132 9.69 4.04 -18.97
N GLU A 133 10.89 3.68 -19.39
CA GLU A 133 11.56 2.49 -18.89
C GLU A 133 12.22 2.74 -17.52
N PHE A 134 12.38 1.69 -16.72
CA PHE A 134 12.96 1.81 -15.39
C PHE A 134 14.47 2.11 -15.48
N PRO A 135 14.99 3.17 -14.82
CA PRO A 135 16.34 3.67 -15.07
C PRO A 135 17.46 2.92 -14.34
N TYR A 136 17.18 2.23 -13.24
CA TYR A 136 18.22 1.68 -12.35
C TYR A 136 18.60 0.22 -12.64
N ASP A 137 17.95 -0.45 -13.58
CA ASP A 137 18.36 -1.79 -14.02
C ASP A 137 19.60 -1.71 -14.91
N ILE A 138 20.77 -1.93 -14.33
CA ILE A 138 22.10 -1.91 -14.98
C ILE A 138 22.63 -3.32 -15.29
N GLY A 139 21.73 -4.32 -15.29
CA GLY A 139 22.01 -5.72 -15.54
C GLY A 139 22.22 -6.56 -14.27
N ILE A 140 21.76 -7.81 -14.33
CA ILE A 140 21.62 -8.72 -13.17
C ILE A 140 22.84 -8.75 -12.24
N TRP A 141 24.04 -8.92 -12.79
CA TRP A 141 25.25 -9.00 -11.96
C TRP A 141 25.57 -7.67 -11.28
N SER A 142 25.51 -6.57 -12.02
CA SER A 142 25.79 -5.22 -11.50
C SER A 142 24.75 -4.83 -10.45
N ASN A 143 23.49 -5.17 -10.67
CA ASN A 143 22.38 -4.99 -9.73
C ASN A 143 22.65 -5.72 -8.41
N ILE A 144 23.00 -7.01 -8.48
CA ILE A 144 23.32 -7.80 -7.28
C ILE A 144 24.54 -7.24 -6.55
N VAL A 145 25.59 -6.84 -7.27
CA VAL A 145 26.79 -6.25 -6.67
C VAL A 145 26.47 -4.93 -5.98
N GLN A 146 25.63 -4.08 -6.57
CA GLN A 146 25.18 -2.82 -5.98
C GLN A 146 24.33 -3.08 -4.73
N GLY A 147 23.32 -3.95 -4.83
CA GLY A 147 22.41 -4.25 -3.72
C GLY A 147 23.05 -5.03 -2.56
N MET A 148 24.07 -5.87 -2.82
CA MET A 148 24.80 -6.60 -1.78
C MET A 148 26.08 -5.89 -1.30
N ASN A 149 26.44 -4.77 -1.93
CA ASN A 149 27.65 -3.98 -1.67
C ASN A 149 28.94 -4.82 -1.66
N SER A 150 29.03 -5.80 -2.56
CA SER A 150 30.19 -6.68 -2.68
C SER A 150 30.22 -7.36 -4.04
N ARG A 151 31.40 -7.38 -4.66
CA ARG A 151 31.68 -8.19 -5.87
C ARG A 151 31.93 -9.66 -5.57
N ASN A 152 32.23 -10.00 -4.32
CA ASN A 152 32.51 -11.37 -3.90
C ASN A 152 31.20 -12.06 -3.45
N PRO A 153 30.76 -13.13 -4.13
CA PRO A 153 29.56 -13.88 -3.75
C PRO A 153 29.61 -14.49 -2.35
N LEU A 154 30.80 -14.85 -1.86
CA LEU A 154 30.95 -15.41 -0.51
C LEU A 154 30.56 -14.39 0.57
N ASN A 155 30.80 -13.10 0.31
CA ASN A 155 30.39 -12.03 1.22
C ASN A 155 28.88 -11.76 1.19
N TRP A 156 28.16 -12.25 0.18
CA TRP A 156 26.70 -12.14 0.16
C TRP A 156 26.08 -13.01 1.25
N LEU A 157 26.72 -14.14 1.58
CA LEU A 157 26.29 -15.00 2.67
C LEU A 157 26.82 -14.53 4.03
N ASN A 158 27.94 -13.80 4.09
CA ASN A 158 28.56 -13.40 5.35
C ASN A 158 27.64 -12.46 6.18
N PRO A 159 27.15 -12.88 7.37
CA PRO A 159 26.30 -12.04 8.22
C PRO A 159 27.06 -10.88 8.89
N LEU A 160 28.39 -10.91 8.88
CA LEU A 160 29.26 -9.87 9.41
C LEU A 160 29.81 -8.95 8.30
N ALA A 161 29.22 -9.01 7.10
CA ALA A 161 29.59 -8.12 6.01
C ALA A 161 29.35 -6.64 6.39
N ALA A 162 30.19 -5.75 5.88
CA ALA A 162 30.08 -4.33 6.17
C ALA A 162 28.81 -3.73 5.58
N THR A 163 28.19 -2.84 6.35
CA THR A 163 27.04 -2.04 5.91
C THR A 163 27.46 -1.07 4.78
N PRO A 164 26.63 -0.91 3.73
CA PRO A 164 26.85 0.11 2.69
C PRO A 164 26.94 1.51 3.30
N SER A 165 27.76 2.39 2.71
CA SER A 165 27.87 3.77 3.17
C SER A 165 26.62 4.57 2.78
N LEU A 166 26.21 5.51 3.62
CA LEU A 166 25.08 6.41 3.30
C LEU A 166 25.33 7.23 2.03
N SER A 167 26.57 7.66 1.80
CA SER A 167 26.95 8.44 0.62
C SER A 167 26.73 7.69 -0.69
N SER A 168 26.89 6.36 -0.68
CA SER A 168 26.65 5.53 -1.88
C SER A 168 25.18 5.38 -2.24
N GLY A 169 24.26 5.74 -1.34
CA GLY A 169 22.81 5.70 -1.58
C GLY A 169 22.22 7.02 -2.09
N LEU A 170 23.04 8.03 -2.37
CA LEU A 170 22.59 9.34 -2.88
C LEU A 170 22.58 9.43 -4.41
N SER A 171 23.33 8.55 -5.08
CA SER A 171 23.46 8.52 -6.52
C SER A 171 23.58 7.08 -7.00
N PHE A 172 22.69 6.69 -7.90
CA PHE A 172 22.68 5.36 -8.50
C PHE A 172 23.05 5.45 -9.97
N GLU A 173 23.75 4.43 -10.46
CA GLU A 173 24.07 4.29 -11.87
C GLU A 173 22.78 4.03 -12.66
N THR A 174 22.65 4.68 -13.82
CA THR A 174 21.49 4.54 -14.70
C THR A 174 21.87 3.79 -15.96
N ASN A 175 20.89 3.09 -16.56
CA ASN A 175 21.11 2.28 -17.76
C ASN A 175 21.17 3.07 -19.07
N GLY A 176 20.77 4.35 -19.05
CA GLY A 176 20.80 5.23 -20.22
C GLY A 176 19.79 4.87 -21.31
N PHE A 177 18.71 4.15 -20.99
CA PHE A 177 17.64 3.89 -21.96
C PHE A 177 16.77 5.12 -22.26
N GLU A 178 16.65 6.03 -21.31
CA GLU A 178 15.91 7.29 -21.43
C GLU A 178 16.86 8.48 -21.59
N ASP A 179 16.37 9.58 -22.14
CA ASP A 179 17.13 10.83 -22.29
C ASP A 179 17.58 11.36 -20.91
N GLU A 180 18.78 11.94 -20.82
CA GLU A 180 19.41 12.43 -19.56
C GLU A 180 18.57 13.46 -18.76
N GLY A 181 17.57 14.09 -19.40
CA GLY A 181 16.66 15.03 -18.76
C GLY A 181 15.37 14.43 -18.21
N THR A 182 15.19 13.11 -18.35
CA THR A 182 13.96 12.43 -17.91
C THR A 182 13.99 12.20 -16.40
N VAL A 183 12.95 12.68 -15.72
CA VAL A 183 12.84 12.54 -14.27
C VAL A 183 12.21 11.19 -13.93
N TRP A 184 12.71 10.54 -12.90
CA TRP A 184 12.09 9.38 -12.26
C TRP A 184 11.72 9.75 -10.81
N PRO A 185 10.53 9.39 -10.31
CA PRO A 185 9.42 8.70 -10.99
C PRO A 185 8.74 9.56 -12.06
N PRO A 186 8.00 8.95 -13.01
CA PRO A 186 7.23 9.68 -14.01
C PRO A 186 6.21 10.63 -13.37
N PRO A 187 5.94 11.81 -13.97
CA PRO A 187 4.99 12.76 -13.41
C PRO A 187 3.57 12.22 -13.45
N ASP A 188 2.91 12.28 -12.31
CA ASP A 188 1.58 11.75 -12.13
C ASP A 188 0.52 12.86 -12.10
N PRO A 189 -0.49 12.85 -12.99
CA PRO A 189 -1.54 13.85 -13.00
C PRO A 189 -2.39 13.86 -11.75
N ASP A 190 -2.59 12.69 -11.13
CA ASP A 190 -3.41 12.54 -9.93
C ASP A 190 -2.65 13.04 -8.69
N ARG A 191 -1.32 13.10 -8.74
CA ARG A 191 -0.43 13.61 -7.67
C ARG A 191 0.01 15.07 -7.87
N ALA A 192 -0.39 15.70 -8.99
CA ALA A 192 -0.10 17.10 -9.21
C ALA A 192 -0.82 17.93 -8.14
N TYR A 193 -0.04 18.51 -7.22
CA TYR A 193 -0.50 19.31 -6.09
C TYR A 193 -1.70 20.18 -6.49
N ARG A 194 -2.86 19.95 -5.88
CA ARG A 194 -3.96 20.91 -5.94
C ARG A 194 -3.50 22.14 -5.18
N ARG A 195 -3.07 23.19 -5.88
CA ARG A 195 -2.98 24.49 -5.25
C ARG A 195 -4.39 24.87 -4.84
N ASN A 196 -4.68 24.83 -3.53
CA ASN A 196 -5.92 25.41 -3.04
C ASN A 196 -5.87 26.91 -3.41
N PRO A 197 -6.74 27.40 -4.32
CA PRO A 197 -6.67 28.78 -4.78
C PRO A 197 -6.96 29.77 -3.65
N THR A 198 -7.57 29.28 -2.57
CA THR A 198 -7.86 30.00 -1.32
C THR A 198 -6.71 29.82 -0.34
N ALA A 199 -6.09 30.93 0.07
CA ALA A 199 -5.16 30.92 1.17
C ALA A 199 -5.87 30.45 2.45
N VAL A 200 -5.34 29.41 3.11
CA VAL A 200 -5.82 28.82 4.38
C VAL A 200 -5.87 29.84 5.56
N ASN A 201 -5.49 31.09 5.32
CA ASN A 201 -5.36 32.16 6.31
C ASN A 201 -6.55 33.12 6.37
N ALA A 202 -7.67 32.84 5.71
CA ALA A 202 -8.92 33.58 5.94
C ALA A 202 -9.75 32.87 7.01
N ASP A 203 -9.47 33.14 8.29
CA ASP A 203 -10.17 32.61 9.47
C ASP A 203 -10.23 31.07 9.52
N ALA A 204 -9.13 30.43 9.97
CA ALA A 204 -8.93 28.97 10.13
C ALA A 204 -9.96 28.18 10.99
N PHE A 205 -11.08 28.81 11.38
CA PHE A 205 -12.19 28.21 12.13
C PHE A 205 -13.57 28.55 11.56
N ARG A 206 -13.65 29.11 10.35
CA ARG A 206 -14.91 29.37 9.66
C ARG A 206 -14.98 28.53 8.40
N TYR A 207 -15.95 27.62 8.36
CA TYR A 207 -16.33 26.90 7.14
C TYR A 207 -16.65 27.92 6.04
N ALA A 208 -15.78 28.02 5.04
CA ALA A 208 -15.91 29.02 3.98
C ALA A 208 -16.97 28.64 2.92
N GLU A 209 -17.43 27.39 2.90
CA GLU A 209 -18.30 26.85 1.85
C GLU A 209 -19.68 26.38 2.36
N SER A 210 -20.24 26.99 3.41
CA SER A 210 -21.67 26.82 3.67
C SER A 210 -22.46 27.92 2.95
N GLU A 211 -23.27 27.55 1.95
CA GLU A 211 -24.29 28.45 1.36
C GLU A 211 -25.35 28.92 2.39
N LEU A 212 -25.31 28.38 3.62
CA LEU A 212 -26.22 28.62 4.73
C LEU A 212 -25.59 29.57 5.76
N ASP A 213 -26.41 30.45 6.35
CA ASP A 213 -26.00 31.30 7.47
C ASP A 213 -25.56 30.45 8.68
N ALA A 214 -24.68 30.97 9.53
CA ALA A 214 -24.08 30.24 10.65
C ALA A 214 -25.11 29.67 11.65
N LYS A 215 -26.32 30.24 11.69
CA LYS A 215 -27.42 29.72 12.50
C LYS A 215 -28.11 28.52 11.84
N ASP A 216 -28.21 28.53 10.52
CA ASP A 216 -28.90 27.52 9.74
C ASP A 216 -28.05 26.25 9.63
N THR A 217 -26.73 26.38 9.55
CA THR A 217 -25.79 25.24 9.63
C THR A 217 -25.90 24.50 10.96
N VAL A 218 -25.93 25.25 12.08
CA VAL A 218 -26.10 24.69 13.43
C VAL A 218 -27.48 24.05 13.61
N ALA A 219 -28.54 24.64 13.03
CA ALA A 219 -29.88 24.07 13.08
C ALA A 219 -29.97 22.76 12.29
N ALA A 220 -29.41 22.72 11.07
CA ALA A 220 -29.35 21.51 10.24
C ALA A 220 -28.53 20.40 10.90
N PHE A 221 -27.41 20.75 11.53
CA PHE A 221 -26.59 19.79 12.29
C PHE A 221 -27.35 19.20 13.48
N LYS A 222 -28.06 20.03 14.25
CA LYS A 222 -28.89 19.56 15.38
C LYS A 222 -30.07 18.70 14.94
N ALA A 223 -30.70 19.02 13.82
CA ALA A 223 -31.77 18.21 13.25
C ALA A 223 -31.28 16.80 12.90
N ARG A 224 -30.10 16.70 12.26
CA ARG A 224 -29.45 15.42 11.93
C ARG A 224 -29.03 14.64 13.17
N GLN A 225 -28.48 15.30 14.19
CA GLN A 225 -28.20 14.64 15.48
C GLN A 225 -29.45 14.06 16.13
N ALA A 226 -30.60 14.72 15.99
CA ALA A 226 -31.87 14.21 16.50
C ALA A 226 -32.35 12.98 15.71
N GLU A 227 -32.20 12.99 14.38
CA GLU A 227 -32.48 11.83 13.51
C GLU A 227 -31.57 10.64 13.83
N ASP A 228 -30.27 10.86 13.97
CA ASP A 228 -29.29 9.83 14.36
C ASP A 228 -29.58 9.27 15.75
N ALA A 229 -29.95 10.13 16.71
CA ALA A 229 -30.36 9.69 18.04
C ALA A 229 -31.64 8.83 17.99
N MET A 230 -32.56 9.11 17.06
CA MET A 230 -33.73 8.26 16.81
C MET A 230 -33.34 6.91 16.17
N ARG A 231 -32.37 6.89 15.24
CA ARG A 231 -31.84 5.63 14.66
C ARG A 231 -31.18 4.76 15.73
N ARG A 232 -30.31 5.33 16.57
CA ARG A 232 -29.61 4.62 17.66
C ARG A 232 -30.55 4.08 18.74
N ARG A 233 -31.76 4.65 18.87
CA ARG A 233 -32.79 4.19 19.81
C ARG A 233 -33.66 3.06 19.28
N ARG A 234 -33.54 2.69 18.00
CA ARG A 234 -34.24 1.51 17.47
C ARG A 234 -33.60 0.23 18.04
N PRO A 235 -34.34 -0.64 18.75
CA PRO A 235 -33.82 -1.91 19.23
C PRO A 235 -33.42 -2.79 18.03
N TYR A 236 -32.25 -3.42 18.11
CA TYR A 236 -31.67 -4.33 17.09
C TYR A 236 -32.55 -5.55 16.73
N ALA A 237 -33.64 -5.80 17.45
CA ALA A 237 -34.45 -7.01 17.37
C ALA A 237 -35.52 -7.05 16.25
N GLY A 238 -35.42 -6.19 15.21
CA GLY A 238 -36.43 -6.15 14.14
C GLY A 238 -35.90 -5.85 12.73
N ALA A 239 -34.58 -5.89 12.52
CA ALA A 239 -33.94 -5.57 11.24
C ALA A 239 -33.55 -6.82 10.40
N VAL A 240 -34.08 -8.00 10.75
CA VAL A 240 -33.75 -9.27 10.07
C VAL A 240 -34.89 -9.77 9.17
N ASP A 241 -35.98 -9.02 8.99
CA ASP A 241 -37.19 -9.60 8.37
C ASP A 241 -37.88 -8.70 7.34
N ARG A 242 -37.13 -7.86 6.59
CA ARG A 242 -37.80 -7.02 5.58
C ARG A 242 -37.09 -6.59 4.29
N ASP A 243 -35.83 -6.95 4.05
CA ASP A 243 -35.14 -6.58 2.79
C ASP A 243 -34.53 -7.80 2.06
N GLU A 244 -35.06 -9.00 2.29
CA GLU A 244 -34.62 -10.26 1.65
C GLU A 244 -35.34 -10.57 0.31
N VAL A 245 -35.95 -9.61 -0.38
CA VAL A 245 -36.62 -9.87 -1.66
C VAL A 245 -36.30 -8.78 -2.68
N GLU A 246 -35.66 -9.21 -3.77
CA GLU A 246 -35.29 -8.49 -5.00
C GLU A 246 -33.88 -7.85 -5.04
N ASP A 247 -32.85 -8.70 -5.18
CA ASP A 247 -31.96 -8.71 -6.36
C ASP A 247 -30.98 -9.90 -6.25
N GLU A 248 -31.44 -11.09 -6.65
CA GLU A 248 -30.56 -12.21 -6.99
C GLU A 248 -29.83 -11.89 -8.30
N VAL A 249 -28.59 -11.44 -8.20
CA VAL A 249 -27.57 -11.66 -9.24
C VAL A 249 -26.42 -12.38 -8.56
N GLU A 250 -26.23 -13.64 -8.94
CA GLU A 250 -25.19 -14.58 -8.52
C GLU A 250 -23.85 -13.88 -8.20
N ARG A 251 -23.55 -13.73 -6.91
CA ARG A 251 -22.19 -13.47 -6.45
C ARG A 251 -21.46 -14.81 -6.40
N ASN A 252 -20.79 -15.15 -7.50
CA ASN A 252 -19.86 -16.26 -7.52
C ASN A 252 -18.66 -15.89 -6.62
N GLU A 253 -18.64 -16.42 -5.39
CA GLU A 253 -17.54 -16.30 -4.44
C GLU A 253 -16.47 -17.37 -4.71
N GLU A 254 -15.79 -17.27 -5.85
CA GLU A 254 -14.52 -17.97 -6.07
C GLU A 254 -13.63 -17.08 -6.94
N ASP A 255 -12.64 -16.41 -6.32
CA ASP A 255 -11.24 -16.36 -6.78
C ASP A 255 -10.45 -15.27 -6.00
N PHE A 256 -9.68 -15.70 -5.00
CA PHE A 256 -8.51 -14.95 -4.52
C PHE A 256 -7.28 -15.71 -5.01
N THR A 257 -7.00 -15.62 -6.32
CA THR A 257 -5.78 -16.16 -6.89
C THR A 257 -4.90 -15.01 -7.37
N TYR A 258 -3.74 -14.86 -6.72
CA TYR A 258 -2.64 -14.05 -7.23
C TYR A 258 -2.13 -14.73 -8.51
N GLY A 259 -2.61 -14.28 -9.67
CA GLY A 259 -2.26 -14.79 -10.99
C GLY A 259 -1.32 -13.83 -11.72
N ASP A 260 -0.07 -14.26 -11.85
CA ASP A 260 0.90 -13.82 -12.85
C ASP A 260 0.29 -14.01 -14.24
N ASP A 261 0.38 -13.02 -15.14
CA ASP A 261 0.25 -13.35 -16.56
C ASP A 261 1.06 -12.45 -17.48
N ALA A 262 1.99 -13.10 -18.16
CA ALA A 262 2.64 -12.67 -19.36
C ALA A 262 2.12 -13.56 -20.49
N SER A 263 1.18 -13.07 -21.30
CA SER A 263 0.99 -13.54 -22.68
C SER A 263 0.21 -12.52 -23.51
N ASP A 264 0.72 -12.32 -24.71
CA ASP A 264 0.15 -11.59 -25.84
C ASP A 264 -1.16 -12.24 -26.32
N GLY A 265 -2.11 -11.45 -26.82
CA GLY A 265 -3.37 -11.95 -27.38
C GLY A 265 -4.43 -10.86 -27.58
N VAL A 266 -4.55 -10.41 -28.82
CA VAL A 266 -5.58 -9.49 -29.34
C VAL A 266 -6.95 -10.19 -29.35
N GLU A 267 -8.03 -9.51 -28.96
CA GLU A 267 -9.30 -9.41 -29.71
C GLU A 267 -10.30 -8.49 -29.00
N ASP A 268 -11.03 -7.74 -29.84
CA ASP A 268 -12.05 -6.74 -29.53
C ASP A 268 -13.27 -7.34 -28.80
N ASP A 269 -13.98 -6.53 -28.01
CA ASP A 269 -15.42 -6.35 -28.21
C ASP A 269 -15.97 -5.14 -27.44
N GLU A 270 -16.78 -4.37 -28.18
CA GLU A 270 -17.50 -3.17 -27.78
C GLU A 270 -18.73 -3.53 -26.94
N GLU A 271 -19.04 -2.78 -25.87
CA GLU A 271 -20.44 -2.41 -25.59
C GLU A 271 -20.53 -1.05 -24.89
N GLU A 272 -21.07 -0.07 -25.63
CA GLU A 272 -21.60 1.18 -25.10
C GLU A 272 -22.88 0.91 -24.29
N SER A 273 -22.98 1.43 -23.07
CA SER A 273 -24.29 1.83 -22.53
C SER A 273 -24.28 3.32 -22.16
N LYS A 274 -25.05 4.08 -22.94
CA LYS A 274 -25.30 5.50 -22.78
C LYS A 274 -26.46 5.70 -21.80
N THR A 275 -26.23 6.43 -20.71
CA THR A 275 -27.28 7.18 -20.02
C THR A 275 -26.96 8.66 -20.03
N ARG A 276 -27.97 9.43 -20.45
CA ARG A 276 -27.91 10.81 -20.91
C ARG A 276 -28.66 11.69 -19.91
N GLY A 277 -27.99 12.71 -19.37
CA GLY A 277 -28.62 14.02 -19.14
C GLY A 277 -28.55 14.58 -17.72
N GLY A 278 -27.97 15.77 -17.60
CA GLY A 278 -28.31 16.76 -16.56
C GLY A 278 -27.11 17.28 -15.79
N GLY A 279 -26.55 18.42 -16.23
CA GLY A 279 -25.32 18.98 -15.69
C GLY A 279 -25.40 19.53 -14.27
N LYS A 280 -24.34 19.27 -13.50
CA LYS A 280 -23.67 20.20 -12.60
C LYS A 280 -22.30 19.61 -12.26
N GLU A 281 -21.26 20.38 -12.62
CA GLU A 281 -19.88 20.38 -12.12
C GLU A 281 -19.10 19.05 -12.07
N ARG A 282 -17.92 19.07 -12.70
CA ARG A 282 -16.97 17.96 -12.76
C ARG A 282 -16.34 17.75 -11.37
N GLU A 283 -17.05 17.14 -10.46
CA GLU A 283 -16.51 16.68 -9.18
C GLU A 283 -15.87 15.29 -9.39
N GLY A 284 -14.57 15.18 -9.12
CA GLY A 284 -13.81 13.93 -9.30
C GLY A 284 -14.36 12.77 -8.47
N GLU A 285 -14.06 11.55 -8.92
CA GLU A 285 -14.56 10.25 -8.44
C GLU A 285 -14.14 9.87 -6.99
N ALA A 286 -13.80 10.83 -6.13
CA ALA A 286 -13.24 10.59 -4.78
C ALA A 286 -14.17 10.98 -3.62
N ALA A 287 -15.46 11.23 -3.86
CA ALA A 287 -16.39 11.53 -2.78
C ALA A 287 -17.11 10.27 -2.30
N TRP A 288 -16.67 9.72 -1.16
CA TRP A 288 -17.39 8.65 -0.48
C TRP A 288 -18.83 9.09 -0.17
N ARG A 289 -19.80 8.20 -0.45
CA ARG A 289 -21.21 8.36 -0.10
C ARG A 289 -21.66 7.17 0.74
N ASN A 290 -22.53 7.40 1.71
CA ASN A 290 -23.23 6.31 2.38
C ASN A 290 -24.31 5.70 1.46
N SER A 291 -24.92 4.59 1.88
CA SER A 291 -26.02 3.92 1.17
C SER A 291 -27.24 4.82 0.93
N GLU A 292 -27.34 5.94 1.64
CA GLU A 292 -28.42 6.93 1.53
C GLU A 292 -28.03 8.13 0.65
N GLY A 293 -26.82 8.12 0.08
CA GLY A 293 -26.31 9.14 -0.84
C GLY A 293 -25.70 10.38 -0.18
N GLU A 294 -25.66 10.43 1.15
CA GLU A 294 -25.05 11.52 1.94
C GLU A 294 -23.51 11.42 1.88
N ARG A 295 -22.83 12.56 1.91
CA ARG A 295 -21.37 12.63 1.87
C ARG A 295 -20.75 13.10 3.19
N LEU A 296 -19.43 13.01 3.32
CA LEU A 296 -18.68 13.46 4.50
C LEU A 296 -18.92 14.94 4.82
N LYS A 297 -19.01 15.81 3.79
CA LYS A 297 -19.29 17.25 3.96
C LYS A 297 -20.62 17.52 4.63
N ASP A 298 -21.59 16.62 4.44
CA ASP A 298 -22.91 16.74 5.06
C ASP A 298 -22.84 16.57 6.58
N PHE A 299 -21.81 15.88 7.09
CA PHE A 299 -21.53 15.71 8.51
C PHE A 299 -20.62 16.81 9.08
N GLY A 300 -20.27 17.83 8.28
CA GLY A 300 -19.31 18.87 8.67
C GLY A 300 -17.87 18.36 8.74
N VAL A 301 -17.59 17.23 8.08
CA VAL A 301 -16.26 16.67 7.88
C VAL A 301 -15.79 17.07 6.49
N ASP A 302 -14.67 17.78 6.41
CA ASP A 302 -14.13 18.21 5.12
C ASP A 302 -13.75 16.99 4.27
N GLU A 303 -14.27 16.94 3.04
CA GLU A 303 -13.98 15.87 2.06
C GLU A 303 -12.58 16.02 1.43
N ASP A 304 -11.94 17.17 1.63
CA ASP A 304 -10.65 17.53 1.04
C ASP A 304 -9.45 17.17 1.93
N VAL A 305 -9.68 16.57 3.11
CA VAL A 305 -8.60 16.05 3.95
C VAL A 305 -8.13 14.73 3.34
N GLU A 306 -7.10 14.82 2.49
CA GLU A 306 -6.45 13.66 1.93
C GLU A 306 -5.86 12.82 3.07
N PHE A 307 -6.11 11.51 3.04
CA PHE A 307 -5.66 10.52 4.04
C PHE A 307 -4.11 10.35 4.10
N TYR A 308 -3.36 11.30 3.54
CA TYR A 308 -1.90 11.31 3.40
C TYR A 308 -1.25 12.60 3.94
N ASP A 309 -1.86 13.24 4.93
CA ASP A 309 -1.26 14.35 5.70
C ASP A 309 -0.14 13.89 6.67
N GLU A 310 0.60 12.80 6.37
CA GLU A 310 1.76 12.39 7.19
C GLU A 310 2.92 13.39 7.14
N GLN A 311 2.93 14.34 6.19
CA GLN A 311 4.00 15.34 6.07
C GLN A 311 3.88 16.53 7.03
N ASP A 312 2.70 16.76 7.63
CA ASP A 312 2.56 17.75 8.71
C ASP A 312 2.80 17.17 10.11
N ASP A 313 2.91 15.84 10.25
CA ASP A 313 3.28 15.14 11.49
C ASP A 313 4.81 15.00 11.69
N ASP A 314 5.63 15.38 10.70
CA ASP A 314 7.10 15.29 10.74
C ASP A 314 7.80 16.51 11.36
N MET A 315 7.08 17.44 11.99
CA MET A 315 7.71 18.56 12.68
C MET A 315 8.21 18.11 14.07
N PRO A 316 9.53 18.04 14.33
CA PRO A 316 10.04 17.57 15.61
C PRO A 316 9.50 18.45 16.74
N LEU A 317 9.09 17.82 17.84
CA LEU A 317 8.44 18.49 18.99
C LEU A 317 9.22 19.71 19.51
N SER A 318 10.56 19.69 19.37
CA SER A 318 11.44 20.81 19.68
C SER A 318 11.13 22.08 18.87
N GLU A 319 10.79 21.94 17.60
CA GLU A 319 10.49 23.05 16.70
C GLU A 319 9.09 23.63 16.98
N LEU A 320 8.12 22.79 17.31
CA LEU A 320 6.80 23.23 17.77
C LEU A 320 6.88 23.99 19.11
N ILE A 321 7.70 23.53 20.05
CA ILE A 321 7.95 24.23 21.32
C ILE A 321 8.64 25.58 21.06
N ALA A 322 9.63 25.63 20.17
CA ALA A 322 10.31 26.86 19.81
C ALA A 322 9.37 27.89 19.16
N ARG A 323 8.51 27.44 18.23
CA ARG A 323 7.48 28.30 17.61
C ARG A 323 6.46 28.82 18.62
N ARG A 324 6.01 27.97 19.55
CA ARG A 324 5.10 28.36 20.63
C ARG A 324 5.72 29.37 21.59
N GLN A 325 7.01 29.20 21.92
CA GLN A 325 7.74 30.16 22.76
C GLN A 325 7.94 31.50 22.04
N ALA A 326 8.26 31.48 20.74
CA ALA A 326 8.41 32.69 19.94
C ALA A 326 7.09 33.47 19.79
N THR A 327 5.98 32.78 19.57
CA THR A 327 4.64 33.43 19.53
C THR A 327 4.20 33.94 20.90
N SER A 328 4.49 33.22 21.98
CA SER A 328 4.24 33.70 23.35
C SER A 328 5.10 34.91 23.73
N ALA A 329 6.33 34.99 23.21
CA ALA A 329 7.22 36.14 23.39
C ALA A 329 6.75 37.37 22.58
N ALA A 330 6.23 37.16 21.36
CA ALA A 330 5.69 38.23 20.52
C ALA A 330 4.32 38.76 21.02
N GLY A 331 3.54 37.93 21.71
CA GLY A 331 2.28 38.34 22.34
C GLY A 331 2.43 39.16 23.63
N ASN A 332 3.63 39.17 24.23
CA ASN A 332 3.94 39.90 25.46
C ASN A 332 4.63 41.26 25.21
N SER A 333 4.74 41.70 23.96
CA SER A 333 5.35 42.98 23.58
C SER A 333 4.35 44.02 23.05
N TYR A 334 3.09 43.96 23.50
CA TYR A 334 2.10 45.02 23.33
C TYR A 334 1.55 45.50 24.68
#